data_AF-A0A100JKS2-F1
#
_entry.id   AF-A0A100JKS2-F1
#
_cell.length_a   1.000
_cell.length_b   1.000
_cell.length_c   1.000
_cell.angle_alpha   90.00
_cell.angle_beta   90.00
_cell.angle_gamma   90.00
#
_symmetry.space_group_name_H-M   'P 1'
#
loop_
_entity.id
_entity.type
_entity.pdbx_description
1 polymer ?
#
loop_
_entity_poly.entity_id
_entity_poly.type
_entity_poly.pdbx_seq_one_letter_code
_entity_poly.pdbx_strand_id
1 'polypeptide(L)'
;MPQGWKITILVLAAAGIVSTPLIWLLDSPDAGQLTGASVQAAVGIAAFLWALFQHPENRTDDAAVRTGQAHASSGGTAVAGIKRPQGQGSGSARAERTGNATAEGDGKAITGIDYS
;
A
#
# COMPACT_ATOMS: atom_id res chain seq x y z
N MET A 1 -1.85 -3.84 8.59
CA MET A 1 -1.07 -4.88 9.31
C MET A 1 -1.64 -5.05 10.70
N PRO A 2 -2.14 -6.24 11.08
CA PRO A 2 -2.64 -6.47 12.43
C PRO A 2 -1.47 -6.36 13.42
N GLN A 3 -1.71 -5.71 14.56
CA GLN A 3 -0.71 -5.42 15.58
C GLN A 3 0.04 -6.68 16.06
N GLY A 4 -0.64 -7.83 16.06
CA GLY A 4 -0.06 -9.13 16.39
C GLY A 4 1.10 -9.54 15.49
N TRP A 5 1.03 -9.27 14.17
CA TRP A 5 2.10 -9.64 13.23
C TRP A 5 3.40 -8.88 13.52
N LYS A 6 3.32 -7.59 13.81
CA LYS A 6 4.49 -6.76 14.14
C LYS A 6 5.17 -7.23 15.42
N ILE A 7 4.38 -7.61 16.42
CA ILE A 7 4.88 -8.17 17.69
C ILE A 7 5.59 -9.51 17.44
N THR A 8 5.02 -10.39 16.60
CA THR A 8 5.67 -11.66 16.26
C THR A 8 7.02 -11.48 15.58
N ILE A 9 7.13 -10.52 14.63
CA ILE A 9 8.43 -10.21 13.98
C ILE A 9 9.44 -9.71 15.02
N LEU A 10 9.03 -8.78 15.89
CA LEU A 10 9.92 -8.22 16.92
C LEU A 10 10.42 -9.29 17.89
N VAL A 11 9.55 -10.21 18.28
CA VAL A 11 9.90 -11.32 19.19
C VAL A 11 10.87 -12.30 18.52
N LEU A 12 10.64 -12.67 17.26
CA LEU A 12 11.56 -13.56 16.52
C LEU A 12 12.93 -12.91 16.29
N ALA A 13 12.97 -11.62 15.97
CA ALA A 13 14.21 -10.88 15.81
C ALA A 13 15.01 -10.80 17.13
N ALA A 14 14.33 -10.46 18.23
CA ALA A 14 14.97 -10.39 19.55
C ALA A 14 15.51 -11.77 19.98
N ALA A 15 14.75 -12.84 19.78
CA ALA A 15 15.17 -14.21 20.09
C ALA A 15 16.42 -14.63 19.28
N GLY A 16 16.48 -14.29 17.99
CA GLY A 16 17.65 -14.56 17.14
C GLY A 16 18.91 -13.79 17.56
N ILE A 17 18.75 -12.51 17.92
CA ILE A 17 19.89 -11.68 18.38
C ILE A 17 20.47 -12.22 19.69
N VAL A 18 19.60 -12.61 20.63
CA VAL A 18 20.02 -13.12 21.95
C VAL A 18 20.60 -14.54 21.87
N SER A 19 20.13 -15.38 20.94
CA SER A 19 20.63 -16.76 20.81
C SER A 19 22.01 -16.84 20.16
N THR A 20 22.38 -15.88 19.32
CA THR A 20 23.66 -15.86 18.60
C THR A 20 24.90 -15.89 19.51
N PRO A 21 25.02 -15.05 20.57
CA PRO A 21 26.14 -15.13 21.50
C PRO A 21 26.11 -16.36 22.42
N LEU A 22 24.93 -16.91 22.71
CA LEU A 22 24.80 -18.14 23.52
C LEU A 22 25.36 -19.36 22.78
N ILE A 23 25.11 -19.47 21.47
CA ILE A 23 25.68 -20.55 20.66
C ILE A 23 27.21 -20.42 20.56
N TRP A 24 27.72 -19.19 20.47
CA TRP A 24 29.16 -18.91 20.47
C TRP A 24 29.83 -19.26 21.81
N LEU A 25 29.11 -19.17 22.93
CA LEU A 25 29.62 -19.47 24.27
C LEU A 25 29.63 -20.98 24.60
N LEU A 26 28.79 -21.76 23.93
CA LEU A 26 28.48 -23.15 24.31
C LEU A 26 29.16 -24.21 23.44
N ASP A 27 29.56 -23.90 22.20
CA ASP A 27 30.15 -24.92 21.34
C ASP A 27 31.16 -24.34 20.34
N SER A 28 32.27 -25.08 20.18
CA SER A 28 33.50 -24.85 19.41
C SER A 28 33.45 -23.95 18.15
N PRO A 29 34.56 -23.32 17.71
CA PRO A 29 34.60 -22.32 16.61
C PRO A 29 33.94 -22.74 15.27
N ASP A 30 33.90 -24.03 14.94
CA ASP A 30 33.19 -24.54 13.76
C ASP A 30 31.67 -24.43 13.86
N ALA A 31 31.11 -24.45 15.08
CA ALA A 31 29.69 -24.21 15.33
C ALA A 31 29.29 -22.77 14.99
N GLY A 32 30.21 -21.80 15.14
CA GLY A 32 29.96 -20.41 14.78
C GLY A 32 29.72 -20.21 13.28
N GLN A 33 30.48 -20.91 12.42
CA GLN A 33 30.32 -20.82 10.96
C GLN A 33 29.02 -21.49 10.48
N LEU A 34 28.73 -22.68 11.01
CA LEU A 34 27.51 -23.43 10.69
C LEU A 34 26.25 -22.70 11.17
N THR A 35 26.33 -22.09 12.36
CA THR A 35 25.26 -21.25 12.91
C THR A 35 25.06 -19.99 12.07
N GLY A 36 26.14 -19.29 11.72
CA GLY A 36 26.08 -18.09 10.86
C GLY A 36 25.45 -18.40 9.50
N ALA A 37 25.91 -19.47 8.84
CA ALA A 37 25.35 -19.94 7.58
C ALA A 37 23.87 -20.29 7.69
N SER A 38 23.47 -20.95 8.79
CA SER A 38 22.07 -21.34 9.03
C SER A 38 21.17 -20.13 9.27
N VAL A 39 21.62 -19.15 10.07
CA VAL A 39 20.89 -17.89 10.30
C VAL A 39 20.76 -17.11 9.00
N GLN A 40 21.85 -17.00 8.22
CA GLN A 40 21.82 -16.32 6.93
C GLN A 40 20.84 -17.00 5.96
N ALA A 41 20.86 -18.33 5.87
CA ALA A 41 19.92 -19.09 5.06
C ALA A 41 18.47 -18.87 5.51
N ALA A 42 18.21 -18.91 6.83
CA ALA A 42 16.89 -18.69 7.39
C ALA A 42 16.37 -17.27 7.11
N VAL A 43 17.20 -16.25 7.29
CA VAL A 43 16.85 -14.85 6.99
C VAL A 43 16.60 -14.68 5.49
N GLY A 44 17.41 -15.30 4.62
CA GLY A 44 17.23 -15.28 3.18
C GLY A 44 15.90 -15.90 2.74
N ILE A 45 15.56 -17.08 3.28
CA ILE A 45 14.28 -17.75 3.03
C ILE A 45 13.12 -16.90 3.52
N ALA A 46 13.22 -16.34 4.74
CA ALA A 46 12.18 -15.47 5.29
C ALA A 46 11.97 -14.20 4.43
N ALA A 47 13.05 -13.57 3.96
CA ALA A 47 13.00 -12.42 3.08
C ALA A 47 12.38 -12.78 1.73
N PHE A 48 12.72 -13.95 1.18
CA PHE A 48 12.14 -14.44 -0.07
C PHE A 48 10.64 -14.72 0.06
N LEU A 49 10.22 -15.42 1.12
CA LEU A 49 8.81 -15.66 1.40
C LEU A 49 8.07 -14.34 1.61
N TRP A 50 8.63 -13.40 2.37
CA TRP A 50 8.07 -12.06 2.52
C TRP A 50 7.91 -11.34 1.18
N ALA A 51 8.91 -11.40 0.31
CA ALA A 51 8.85 -10.82 -1.03
C ALA A 51 7.76 -11.46 -1.90
N LEU A 52 7.50 -12.76 -1.78
CA LEU A 52 6.38 -13.42 -2.49
C LEU A 52 5.01 -12.97 -1.98
N PHE A 53 4.89 -12.64 -0.69
CA PHE A 53 3.65 -12.16 -0.09
C PHE A 53 3.49 -10.63 -0.12
N GLN A 54 4.54 -9.90 -0.52
CA GLN A 54 4.46 -8.47 -0.82
C GLN A 54 3.57 -8.29 -2.05
N HIS A 55 2.29 -8.05 -1.80
CA HIS A 55 1.40 -7.60 -2.85
C HIS A 55 1.85 -6.20 -3.26
N PRO A 56 2.10 -5.93 -4.55
CA PRO A 56 2.28 -4.57 -5.00
C PRO A 56 1.05 -3.79 -4.53
N GLU A 57 1.26 -2.73 -3.73
CA GLU A 57 0.15 -1.87 -3.38
C GLU A 57 -0.48 -1.42 -4.69
N ASN A 58 -1.74 -1.80 -4.91
CA ASN A 58 -2.50 -1.42 -6.09
C ASN A 58 -2.86 0.07 -5.98
N ARG A 59 -1.82 0.91 -5.96
CA ARG A 59 -1.93 2.36 -5.93
C ARG A 59 -2.35 2.79 -7.32
N THR A 60 -3.62 3.06 -7.44
CA THR A 60 -4.16 3.73 -8.62
C THR A 60 -3.71 5.20 -8.57
N ASP A 61 -2.84 5.62 -9.49
CA ASP A 61 -2.50 7.02 -9.69
C ASP A 61 -3.34 7.56 -10.87
N ASP A 62 -4.47 8.17 -10.54
CA ASP A 62 -5.41 8.67 -11.55
C ASP A 62 -5.09 10.13 -11.90
N ALA A 63 -4.97 10.41 -13.20
CA ALA A 63 -4.81 11.77 -13.70
C ALA A 63 -5.88 12.10 -14.73
N ALA A 64 -6.65 13.15 -14.48
CA ALA A 64 -7.59 13.72 -15.43
C ALA A 64 -7.15 15.13 -15.83
N VAL A 65 -6.72 15.30 -17.08
CA VAL A 65 -6.13 16.54 -17.57
C VAL A 65 -6.99 17.12 -18.67
N ARG A 66 -7.28 18.44 -18.60
CA ARG A 66 -8.18 19.13 -19.54
C ARG A 66 -9.55 18.47 -19.59
N THR A 67 -10.13 18.22 -18.41
CA THR A 67 -11.50 17.71 -18.37
C THR A 67 -12.44 18.76 -18.94
N GLY A 68 -13.35 18.34 -19.80
CA GLY A 68 -14.32 19.23 -20.44
C GLY A 68 -15.36 19.76 -19.46
N GLN A 69 -16.48 20.24 -20.00
CA GLN A 69 -17.59 20.72 -19.20
C GLN A 69 -18.44 19.54 -18.70
N ALA A 70 -18.94 19.64 -17.45
CA ALA A 70 -19.96 18.74 -16.93
C ALA A 70 -21.27 19.51 -16.84
N HIS A 71 -22.32 19.00 -17.48
CA HIS A 71 -23.66 19.57 -17.39
C HIS A 71 -24.66 18.51 -16.94
N ALA A 72 -25.42 18.82 -15.88
CA ALA A 72 -26.46 17.96 -15.34
C ALA A 72 -27.78 18.73 -15.23
N SER A 73 -28.86 18.13 -15.72
CA SER A 73 -30.22 18.65 -15.61
C SER A 73 -31.18 17.53 -15.23
N SER A 74 -32.43 17.88 -14.88
CA SER A 74 -33.50 16.92 -14.56
C SER A 74 -33.15 15.94 -13.43
N GLY A 75 -32.41 16.40 -12.41
CA GLY A 75 -32.00 15.55 -11.28
C GLY A 75 -30.86 14.56 -11.61
N GLY A 76 -30.26 14.64 -12.79
CA GLY A 76 -29.16 13.78 -13.21
C GLY A 76 -27.83 14.10 -12.50
N THR A 77 -26.87 13.18 -12.60
CA THR A 77 -25.48 13.41 -12.16
C THR A 77 -24.53 13.34 -13.35
N ALA A 78 -23.71 14.38 -13.54
CA ALA A 78 -22.66 14.44 -14.55
C ALA A 78 -21.29 14.65 -13.90
N VAL A 79 -20.30 13.84 -14.31
CA VAL A 79 -18.91 13.96 -13.83
C VAL A 79 -17.99 14.03 -15.03
N ALA A 80 -17.26 15.13 -15.17
CA ALA A 80 -16.15 15.28 -16.12
C ALA A 80 -14.82 15.28 -15.37
N GLY A 81 -14.27 14.07 -15.20
CA GLY A 81 -13.03 13.81 -14.47
C GLY A 81 -13.04 12.42 -13.85
N ILE A 82 -12.53 12.29 -12.63
CA ILE A 82 -12.38 11.01 -11.92
C ILE A 82 -13.57 10.82 -10.98
N LYS A 83 -14.19 9.62 -11.00
CA LYS A 83 -15.18 9.21 -9.99
C LYS A 83 -14.63 8.03 -9.19
N ARG A 84 -14.48 8.21 -7.87
CA ARG A 84 -14.01 7.20 -6.91
C ARG A 84 -15.00 7.06 -5.76
N PRO A 85 -16.03 6.21 -5.90
CA PRO A 85 -17.03 6.01 -4.86
C PRO A 85 -16.36 5.62 -3.54
N GLN A 86 -16.67 6.32 -2.46
CA GLN A 86 -16.16 6.04 -1.11
C GLN A 86 -14.63 6.07 -0.99
N GLY A 87 -13.93 6.78 -1.89
CA GLY A 87 -12.48 6.83 -1.87
C GLY A 87 -11.81 5.49 -2.22
N GLN A 88 -12.48 4.63 -3.00
CA GLN A 88 -11.89 3.40 -3.50
C GLN A 88 -10.57 3.67 -4.25
N GLY A 89 -9.53 2.89 -3.92
CA GLY A 89 -8.16 3.05 -4.42
C GLY A 89 -7.21 3.62 -3.37
N SER A 90 -5.99 3.08 -3.29
CA SER A 90 -4.97 3.49 -2.29
C SER A 90 -3.99 4.56 -2.80
N GLY A 91 -4.09 4.94 -4.07
CA GLY A 91 -3.19 5.92 -4.70
C GLY A 91 -3.81 7.31 -4.87
N SER A 92 -2.97 8.27 -5.26
CA SER A 92 -3.36 9.67 -5.51
C SER A 92 -4.34 9.80 -6.67
N ALA A 93 -5.12 10.88 -6.64
CA ALA A 93 -5.92 11.32 -7.78
C ALA A 93 -5.63 12.81 -8.01
N ARG A 94 -5.39 13.17 -9.27
CA ARG A 94 -5.08 14.54 -9.68
C ARG A 94 -5.98 14.95 -10.84
N ALA A 95 -6.58 16.13 -10.73
CA ALA A 95 -7.31 16.76 -11.82
C ALA A 95 -6.64 18.09 -12.16
N GLU A 96 -6.43 18.34 -13.45
CA GLU A 96 -5.78 19.55 -13.94
C GLU A 96 -6.54 20.19 -15.10
N ARG A 97 -6.50 21.52 -15.16
CA ARG A 97 -7.13 22.32 -16.23
C ARG A 97 -8.59 21.88 -16.46
N THR A 98 -9.35 21.73 -15.38
CA THR A 98 -10.73 21.27 -15.43
C THR A 98 -11.66 22.34 -16.01
N GLY A 99 -12.70 21.91 -16.72
CA GLY A 99 -13.73 22.79 -17.27
C GLY A 99 -14.79 23.23 -16.25
N ASN A 100 -15.85 23.88 -16.74
CA ASN A 100 -16.96 24.34 -15.93
C ASN A 100 -17.93 23.20 -15.58
N ALA A 101 -18.44 23.20 -14.36
CA ALA A 101 -19.53 22.34 -13.92
C ALA A 101 -20.82 23.17 -13.81
N THR A 102 -21.90 22.73 -14.44
CA THR A 102 -23.19 23.41 -14.40
C THR A 102 -24.29 22.40 -14.07
N ALA A 103 -25.03 22.65 -13.00
CA ALA A 103 -26.17 21.86 -12.60
C ALA A 103 -27.43 22.70 -12.60
N GLU A 104 -28.52 22.17 -13.16
CA GLU A 104 -29.84 22.77 -13.19
C GLU A 104 -30.85 21.93 -12.40
N GLY A 105 -31.75 22.61 -11.67
CA GLY A 105 -32.70 21.96 -10.77
C GLY A 105 -31.98 21.17 -9.68
N ASP A 106 -32.44 19.94 -9.44
CA ASP A 106 -31.84 19.01 -8.47
C ASP A 106 -30.63 18.23 -9.01
N GLY A 107 -30.04 18.68 -10.12
CA GLY A 107 -28.89 18.02 -10.76
C GLY A 107 -27.59 18.15 -9.96
N LYS A 108 -26.63 17.26 -10.25
CA LYS A 108 -25.26 17.31 -9.70
C LYS A 108 -24.24 17.28 -10.83
N ALA A 109 -23.44 18.34 -10.96
CA ALA A 109 -22.36 18.40 -11.94
C ALA A 109 -21.01 18.56 -11.24
N ILE A 110 -20.02 17.75 -11.61
CA ILE A 110 -18.65 17.82 -11.09
C ILE A 110 -17.66 17.87 -12.25
N THR A 111 -16.72 18.81 -12.20
CA THR A 111 -15.47 18.75 -12.97
C THR A 111 -14.33 18.51 -12.00
N GLY A 112 -13.49 17.50 -12.22
CA GLY A 112 -12.43 17.13 -11.29
C GLY A 112 -12.63 15.75 -10.65
N ILE A 113 -12.61 15.65 -9.33
CA ILE A 113 -12.65 14.35 -8.62
C ILE A 113 -13.91 14.26 -7.76
N ASP A 114 -14.74 13.25 -8.01
CA ASP A 114 -15.94 12.94 -7.24
C ASP A 114 -15.71 11.71 -6.36
N TYR A 115 -15.88 11.87 -5.04
CA TYR A 115 -15.75 10.79 -4.05
C TYR A 115 -17.08 10.23 -3.54
N SER A 116 -18.20 10.76 -4.05
CA SER A 116 -19.55 10.34 -3.65
C SER A 116 -19.94 8.95 -4.15
#